data_AF-A0A1Y5WYI4-F1
#
_entry.id   AF-A0A1Y5WYI4-F1
#
_cell.length_a   1.000
_cell.length_b   1.000
_cell.length_c   1.000
_cell.angle_alpha   90.00
_cell.angle_beta   90.00
_cell.angle_gamma   90.00
#
_symmetry.space_group_name_H-M   'P 1'
#
loop_
_entity.id
_entity.type
_entity.pdbx_description
1 polymer ?
#
loop_
_entity_poly.entity_id
_entity_poly.type
_entity_poly.pdbx_seq_one_letter_code
_entity_poly.pdbx_strand_id
1 'polypeptide(L)'
;MNCPECGQPVPPQGAKLCAHCGYPLLLDKPAHVEPQPHKVTHKPVDDGVISYTGQMPYPPRQQQRAYAPPPQPHRPPPQVMREPQRALGPHCPQCRQVNPPHRKRCEVCGCELWPGAAFPPRWMPEPPPVAAGPKRKSQWWKTALLIGLPLVAMGTVWALAYFL
;
A
#
# COMPACT_ATOMS: atom_id res chain seq x y z
N MET A 1 14.21 -34.14 -12.02
CA MET A 1 13.01 -34.24 -11.18
C MET A 1 11.80 -34.30 -12.12
N ASN A 2 10.78 -35.07 -11.79
CA ASN A 2 9.58 -35.19 -12.62
C ASN A 2 8.51 -34.21 -12.15
N CYS A 3 7.67 -33.74 -13.06
CA CYS A 3 6.56 -32.85 -12.72
C CYS A 3 5.52 -33.62 -11.90
N PRO A 4 5.05 -33.09 -10.75
CA PRO A 4 4.09 -33.79 -9.90
C PRO A 4 2.70 -33.93 -10.56
N GLU A 5 2.35 -33.04 -11.48
CA GLU A 5 1.06 -33.09 -12.18
C GLU A 5 1.04 -34.03 -13.39
N CYS A 6 2.07 -33.97 -14.25
CA CYS A 6 2.06 -34.71 -15.51
C CYS A 6 3.10 -35.84 -15.59
N GLY A 7 3.94 -36.01 -14.58
CA GLY A 7 4.98 -37.04 -14.51
C GLY A 7 6.15 -36.85 -15.49
N GLN A 8 6.11 -35.84 -16.37
CA GLN A 8 7.14 -35.61 -17.38
C GLN A 8 8.44 -35.08 -16.74
N PRO A 9 9.61 -35.41 -17.32
CA PRO A 9 10.89 -34.94 -16.82
C PRO A 9 11.00 -33.43 -16.98
N VAL A 10 11.34 -32.76 -15.87
CA VAL A 10 11.52 -31.31 -15.84
C VAL A 10 13.00 -30.98 -16.11
N PRO A 11 13.30 -30.02 -17.02
CA PRO A 11 14.67 -29.61 -17.27
C PRO A 11 15.33 -29.05 -15.99
N PRO A 12 16.59 -29.40 -15.70
CA PRO A 12 17.19 -29.25 -14.38
C PRO A 12 17.47 -27.80 -13.93
N GLN A 13 17.29 -26.79 -14.79
CA GLN A 13 17.73 -25.43 -14.48
C GLN A 13 16.67 -24.37 -14.81
N GLY A 14 16.21 -23.66 -13.78
CA GLY A 14 15.57 -22.34 -13.88
C GLY A 14 14.16 -22.27 -14.49
N ALA A 15 13.61 -23.37 -14.98
CA ALA A 15 12.27 -23.38 -15.56
C ALA A 15 11.22 -23.06 -14.49
N LYS A 16 10.53 -21.93 -14.68
CA LYS A 16 9.49 -21.46 -13.75
C LYS A 16 8.23 -22.33 -13.81
N LEU A 17 7.97 -22.95 -14.97
CA LEU A 17 6.78 -23.74 -15.27
C LEU A 17 7.18 -25.01 -16.01
N CYS A 18 6.40 -26.08 -15.86
CA CYS A 18 6.54 -27.29 -16.66
C CYS A 18 6.17 -26.98 -18.12
N ALA A 19 7.02 -27.35 -19.07
CA ALA A 19 6.76 -27.12 -20.50
C ALA A 19 5.58 -27.93 -21.05
N HIS A 20 5.19 -29.03 -20.39
CA HIS A 20 4.12 -29.91 -20.86
C HIS A 20 2.74 -29.52 -20.32
N CYS A 21 2.61 -29.22 -19.02
CA CYS A 21 1.32 -28.95 -18.40
C CYS A 21 1.19 -27.54 -17.82
N GLY A 22 2.26 -26.73 -17.83
CA GLY A 22 2.27 -25.39 -17.25
C GLY A 22 2.33 -25.36 -15.72
N TYR A 23 2.58 -26.48 -15.04
CA TYR A 23 2.67 -26.51 -13.58
C TYR A 23 3.80 -25.62 -13.04
N PRO A 24 3.58 -24.73 -12.07
CA PRO A 24 4.61 -23.83 -11.53
C PRO A 24 5.59 -24.58 -10.62
N LEU A 25 6.85 -24.73 -11.08
CA LEU A 25 7.91 -25.48 -10.38
C LEU A 25 8.70 -24.62 -9.37
N LEU A 26 8.33 -23.36 -9.21
CA LEU A 26 8.95 -22.42 -8.28
C LEU A 26 8.61 -22.66 -6.80
N LEU A 27 7.64 -23.53 -6.51
CA LEU A 27 7.18 -23.80 -5.14
C LEU A 27 8.13 -24.70 -4.34
N ASP A 28 8.97 -25.50 -5.01
CA ASP A 28 9.79 -26.52 -4.32
C ASP A 28 11.19 -26.02 -3.93
N LYS A 29 11.57 -24.79 -4.29
CA LYS A 29 12.76 -24.18 -3.71
C LYS A 29 12.37 -23.49 -2.41
N PRO A 30 12.95 -23.87 -1.25
CA PRO A 30 12.71 -23.14 -0.02
C PRO A 30 13.07 -21.68 -0.27
N ALA A 31 12.10 -20.79 -0.07
CA ALA A 31 12.30 -19.36 -0.21
C ALA A 31 13.48 -18.98 0.69
N HIS A 32 14.58 -18.55 0.08
CA HIS A 32 15.67 -17.97 0.84
C HIS A 32 15.11 -16.68 1.44
N VAL A 33 14.85 -16.70 2.74
CA VAL A 33 14.35 -15.54 3.48
C VAL A 33 15.48 -14.52 3.46
N GLU A 34 15.36 -13.54 2.59
CA GLU A 34 16.20 -12.35 2.65
C GLU A 34 15.86 -11.63 3.97
N PRO A 35 16.85 -11.36 4.85
CA PRO A 35 16.60 -10.74 6.14
C PRO A 35 15.88 -9.41 5.93
N GLN A 36 14.68 -9.28 6.51
CA GLN A 36 13.87 -8.07 6.45
C GLN A 36 14.72 -6.85 6.83
N PRO A 37 14.72 -5.77 6.03
CA PRO A 37 15.31 -4.52 6.47
C PRO A 37 14.51 -4.02 7.68
N HIS A 38 15.15 -3.95 8.84
CA HIS A 38 14.56 -3.38 10.04
C HIS A 38 14.11 -1.95 9.74
N LYS A 39 12.79 -1.75 9.71
CA LYS A 39 12.17 -0.43 9.58
C LYS A 39 12.41 0.33 10.89
N VAL A 40 13.53 1.03 10.98
CA VAL A 40 13.84 1.93 12.10
C VAL A 40 12.82 3.06 12.05
N THR A 41 11.84 2.99 12.94
CA THR A 41 10.84 4.05 13.10
C THR A 41 11.49 5.13 13.96
N HIS A 42 12.01 6.18 13.32
CA HIS A 42 12.52 7.35 14.05
C HIS A 42 11.35 8.04 14.74
N LYS A 43 11.34 8.02 16.07
CA LYS A 43 10.42 8.80 16.89
C LYS A 43 11.08 10.18 17.07
N PRO A 44 10.52 11.28 16.53
CA PRO A 44 11.04 12.61 16.83
C PRO A 44 10.85 12.88 18.32
N VAL A 45 11.90 13.42 18.95
CA VAL A 45 11.86 13.90 20.34
C VAL A 45 11.14 15.25 20.31
N ASP A 46 10.01 15.33 21.01
CA ASP A 46 9.21 16.55 21.16
C ASP A 46 9.92 17.52 22.13
N ASP A 47 10.61 18.52 21.58
CA ASP A 47 10.90 19.75 22.31
C ASP A 47 9.92 20.84 21.86
N GLY A 48 8.90 21.06 22.69
CA GLY A 48 8.33 22.38 22.92
C GLY A 48 7.32 22.93 21.91
N VAL A 49 6.05 22.79 22.31
CA VAL A 49 4.98 23.81 22.18
C VAL A 49 4.55 24.21 20.75
N ILE A 50 3.36 23.76 20.34
CA ILE A 50 2.19 24.61 20.04
C ILE A 50 0.94 23.69 20.03
N SER A 51 0.06 23.90 21.00
CA SER A 51 -1.32 23.42 21.01
C SER A 51 -2.19 24.23 20.05
N TYR A 52 -2.96 23.58 19.17
CA TYR A 52 -4.34 24.01 18.91
C TYR A 52 -5.22 22.87 18.34
N THR A 53 -5.92 22.22 19.29
CA THR A 53 -7.32 21.75 19.27
C THR A 53 -7.84 20.90 18.10
N GLY A 54 -8.19 19.65 18.42
CA GLY A 54 -9.09 18.84 17.60
C GLY A 54 -9.19 17.35 17.96
N GLN A 55 -8.99 16.95 19.22
CA GLN A 55 -9.28 15.57 19.63
C GLN A 55 -10.27 15.54 20.79
N MET A 56 -11.38 14.83 20.56
CA MET A 56 -12.41 14.52 21.54
C MET A 56 -11.82 13.70 22.71
N PRO A 57 -12.30 13.90 23.95
CA PRO A 57 -11.90 13.07 25.08
C PRO A 57 -12.55 11.69 24.95
N TYR A 58 -11.73 10.64 24.79
CA TYR A 58 -12.16 9.28 25.10
C TYR A 58 -12.14 9.08 26.62
N PRO A 59 -13.18 8.49 27.24
CA PRO A 59 -13.15 8.20 28.66
C PRO A 59 -12.08 7.14 28.97
N PRO A 60 -11.44 7.21 30.15
CA PRO A 60 -10.44 6.22 30.54
C PRO A 60 -11.12 4.86 30.72
N ARG A 61 -10.71 3.90 29.88
CA ARG A 61 -11.07 2.49 30.05
C ARG A 61 -10.35 1.99 31.30
N GLN A 62 -11.06 2.06 32.44
CA GLN A 62 -10.61 1.47 33.69
C GLN A 62 -10.21 0.02 33.45
N GLN A 63 -8.97 -0.31 33.82
CA GLN A 63 -8.48 -1.67 33.92
C GLN A 63 -9.31 -2.44 34.95
N GLN A 64 -10.39 -3.07 34.51
CA GLN A 64 -10.95 -4.20 35.24
C GLN A 64 -10.02 -5.40 35.02
N ARG A 65 -9.10 -5.59 35.97
CA ARG A 65 -8.62 -6.94 36.30
C ARG A 65 -9.82 -7.73 36.82
N ALA A 66 -10.57 -8.33 35.91
CA ALA A 66 -11.56 -9.34 36.23
C ALA A 66 -11.03 -10.69 35.72
N TYR A 67 -10.91 -11.62 36.67
CA TYR A 67 -10.63 -13.05 36.53
C TYR A 67 -10.77 -13.61 35.11
N ALA A 68 -9.66 -14.18 34.60
CA ALA A 68 -9.71 -15.06 33.44
C ALA A 68 -10.55 -16.30 33.79
N PRO A 69 -11.63 -16.61 33.05
CA PRO A 69 -12.29 -17.90 33.18
C PRO A 69 -11.38 -19.01 32.63
N PRO A 70 -11.52 -20.26 33.12
CA PRO A 70 -10.72 -21.38 32.65
C PRO A 70 -10.95 -21.64 31.14
N PRO A 71 -9.96 -22.22 30.44
CA PRO A 71 -10.04 -22.46 29.01
C PRO A 71 -11.22 -23.39 28.69
N GLN A 72 -12.22 -22.85 28.01
CA GLN A 72 -13.30 -23.66 27.45
C GLN A 72 -12.75 -24.48 26.27
N PRO A 73 -13.13 -25.77 26.14
CA PRO A 73 -12.80 -26.57 24.98
C PRO A 73 -13.36 -25.88 23.73
N HIS A 74 -12.49 -25.63 22.74
CA HIS A 74 -12.86 -25.01 21.48
C HIS A 74 -13.95 -25.83 20.79
N ARG A 75 -15.18 -25.34 20.83
CA ARG A 75 -16.24 -25.81 19.94
C ARG A 75 -15.99 -25.12 18.60
N PRO A 76 -15.79 -25.87 17.49
CA PRO A 76 -15.67 -25.23 16.18
C PRO A 76 -16.96 -24.43 15.92
N PRO A 77 -16.85 -23.24 15.31
CA PRO A 77 -18.03 -22.45 14.96
C PRO A 77 -18.96 -23.30 14.09
N PRO A 78 -20.29 -23.18 14.23
CA PRO A 78 -21.23 -23.91 13.40
C PRO A 78 -20.89 -23.61 11.94
N GLN A 79 -20.57 -24.66 11.18
CA GLN A 79 -20.42 -24.56 9.74
C GLN A 79 -21.81 -24.25 9.20
N VAL A 80 -22.12 -22.96 9.09
CA VAL A 80 -23.27 -22.49 8.34
C VAL A 80 -23.02 -22.99 6.93
N MET A 81 -23.74 -24.03 6.56
CA MET A 81 -23.79 -24.63 5.23
C MET A 81 -24.22 -23.50 4.29
N ARG A 82 -23.23 -22.78 3.75
CA ARG A 82 -23.44 -21.65 2.87
C ARG A 82 -23.99 -22.25 1.60
N GLU A 83 -25.31 -22.23 1.48
CA GLU A 83 -26.02 -22.62 0.28
C GLU A 83 -25.29 -22.00 -0.92
N PRO A 84 -24.96 -22.77 -1.97
CA PRO A 84 -24.17 -22.25 -3.09
C PRO A 84 -24.96 -21.09 -3.69
N GLN A 85 -24.56 -19.87 -3.33
CA GLN A 85 -25.11 -18.65 -3.87
C GLN A 85 -24.95 -18.78 -5.37
N ARG A 86 -26.07 -19.02 -6.07
CA ARG A 86 -26.08 -19.09 -7.54
C ARG A 86 -25.43 -17.79 -8.00
N ALA A 87 -24.24 -17.93 -8.59
CA ALA A 87 -23.41 -16.78 -8.92
C ALA A 87 -24.17 -15.92 -9.93
N LEU A 88 -24.71 -14.80 -9.50
CA LEU A 88 -25.43 -13.84 -10.34
C LEU A 88 -24.40 -12.98 -11.11
N GLY A 89 -23.66 -13.59 -12.04
CA GLY A 89 -22.65 -12.86 -12.81
C GLY A 89 -22.56 -13.30 -14.27
N PRO A 90 -21.56 -12.78 -15.02
CA PRO A 90 -21.52 -12.91 -16.47
C PRO A 90 -21.25 -14.35 -16.92
N HIS A 91 -21.83 -14.71 -18.06
CA HIS A 91 -21.56 -15.97 -18.74
C HIS A 91 -20.27 -15.87 -19.54
N CYS A 92 -19.42 -16.90 -19.44
CA CYS A 92 -18.23 -16.98 -20.27
C CYS A 92 -18.61 -17.17 -21.75
N PRO A 93 -18.06 -16.37 -22.70
CA PRO A 93 -18.40 -16.52 -24.12
C PRO A 93 -17.95 -17.88 -24.70
N GLN A 94 -16.89 -18.46 -24.13
CA GLN A 94 -16.33 -19.72 -24.62
C GLN A 94 -16.99 -20.98 -24.02
N CYS A 95 -17.09 -21.10 -22.70
CA CYS A 95 -17.63 -22.29 -22.04
C CYS A 95 -19.02 -22.10 -21.39
N ARG A 96 -19.61 -20.91 -21.47
CA ARG A 96 -20.93 -20.54 -20.91
C ARG A 96 -21.08 -20.63 -19.38
N GLN A 97 -20.02 -20.98 -18.65
CA GLN A 97 -19.99 -20.98 -17.19
C GLN A 97 -20.38 -19.59 -16.64
N VAL A 98 -21.25 -19.59 -15.63
CA VAL A 98 -21.61 -18.37 -14.89
C VAL A 98 -20.52 -18.07 -13.88
N ASN A 99 -19.93 -16.88 -13.95
CA ASN A 99 -18.82 -16.49 -13.08
C ASN A 99 -19.27 -15.39 -12.10
N PRO A 100 -18.66 -15.27 -10.91
CA PRO A 100 -18.92 -14.14 -10.01
C PRO A 100 -18.64 -12.79 -10.69
N PRO A 101 -19.43 -11.73 -10.40
CA PRO A 101 -19.34 -10.44 -11.10
C PRO A 101 -18.00 -9.71 -10.94
N HIS A 102 -17.18 -10.07 -9.94
CA HIS A 102 -15.86 -9.47 -9.70
C HIS A 102 -14.72 -10.17 -10.47
N ARG A 103 -14.97 -11.31 -11.14
CA ARG A 103 -13.92 -12.03 -11.88
C ARG A 103 -13.72 -11.42 -13.28
N LYS A 104 -12.45 -11.25 -13.66
CA LYS A 104 -12.05 -10.81 -15.00
C LYS A 104 -11.90 -11.96 -16.01
N ARG A 105 -11.65 -13.18 -15.50
CA ARG A 105 -11.43 -14.40 -16.29
C ARG A 105 -12.33 -15.52 -15.80
N CYS A 106 -12.74 -16.38 -16.73
CA CYS A 106 -13.54 -17.55 -16.43
C CYS A 106 -12.77 -18.49 -15.49
N GLU A 107 -13.43 -18.95 -14.44
CA GLU A 107 -12.85 -19.90 -13.47
C GLU A 107 -12.62 -21.29 -14.06
N VAL A 108 -13.32 -21.63 -15.15
CA VAL A 108 -13.22 -22.95 -15.80
C VAL A 108 -12.21 -22.93 -16.95
N CYS A 109 -12.38 -22.03 -17.93
CA CYS A 109 -11.57 -22.06 -19.15
C CYS A 109 -10.55 -20.92 -19.26
N GLY A 110 -10.49 -20.00 -18.29
CA GLY A 110 -9.54 -18.89 -18.27
C GLY A 110 -9.79 -17.77 -19.28
N CYS A 111 -10.78 -17.91 -20.17
CA CYS A 111 -11.16 -16.90 -21.16
C CYS A 111 -11.56 -15.58 -20.48
N GLU A 112 -11.22 -14.45 -21.08
CA GLU A 112 -11.56 -13.13 -20.53
C GLU A 112 -13.06 -12.92 -20.62
N LEU A 113 -13.69 -12.73 -19.45
CA LEU A 113 -15.15 -12.58 -19.33
C LEU A 113 -15.61 -11.22 -19.87
N TRP A 114 -14.69 -10.28 -19.95
CA TRP A 114 -14.94 -8.90 -20.35
C TRP A 114 -13.88 -8.43 -21.36
N PRO A 115 -14.00 -8.80 -22.64
CA PRO A 115 -13.22 -8.20 -23.70
C PRO A 115 -13.68 -6.74 -23.86
N GLY A 116 -13.18 -5.85 -22.99
CA GLY A 116 -13.60 -4.46 -22.94
C GLY A 116 -13.69 -3.84 -21.55
N ALA A 117 -13.82 -4.59 -20.43
CA ALA A 117 -13.93 -3.98 -19.09
C ALA A 117 -12.63 -3.39 -18.54
N ALA A 118 -11.62 -3.27 -19.38
CA ALA A 118 -10.64 -2.21 -19.26
C ALA A 118 -11.18 -0.84 -19.75
N PHE A 119 -12.51 -0.62 -19.83
CA PHE A 119 -13.28 0.65 -19.64
C PHE A 119 -14.75 0.49 -20.18
N PRO A 120 -15.72 1.42 -20.04
CA PRO A 120 -15.57 2.87 -20.03
C PRO A 120 -14.90 3.33 -18.73
N PRO A 121 -14.28 4.52 -18.74
CA PRO A 121 -13.94 5.16 -17.49
C PRO A 121 -15.21 5.16 -16.69
N ARG A 122 -15.17 4.71 -15.43
CA ARG A 122 -16.18 5.25 -14.51
C ARG A 122 -16.12 6.75 -14.72
N TRP A 123 -17.25 7.35 -15.08
CA TRP A 123 -17.40 8.79 -15.11
C TRP A 123 -16.92 9.28 -13.74
N MET A 124 -15.69 9.76 -13.68
CA MET A 124 -15.18 10.44 -12.50
C MET A 124 -15.80 11.83 -12.60
N PRO A 125 -16.52 12.28 -11.57
CA PRO A 125 -16.87 13.68 -11.47
C PRO A 125 -15.61 14.50 -11.74
N GLU A 126 -15.75 15.54 -12.55
CA GLU A 126 -14.65 16.44 -12.86
C GLU A 126 -13.95 16.81 -11.55
N PRO A 127 -12.61 16.64 -11.44
CA PRO A 127 -11.93 16.92 -10.20
C PRO A 127 -12.31 18.33 -9.76
N PRO A 128 -12.65 18.55 -8.49
CA PRO A 128 -13.05 19.88 -8.02
C PRO A 128 -11.94 20.87 -8.44
N PRO A 129 -12.30 22.08 -8.89
CA PRO A 129 -11.32 23.06 -9.33
C PRO A 129 -10.28 23.18 -8.22
N VAL A 130 -9.03 22.87 -8.56
CA VAL A 130 -7.92 22.89 -7.60
C VAL A 130 -7.95 24.25 -6.94
N ALA A 131 -8.28 24.30 -5.65
CA ALA A 131 -8.35 25.54 -4.91
C ALA A 131 -7.04 26.29 -5.14
N ALA A 132 -7.13 27.55 -5.55
CA ALA A 132 -5.96 28.37 -5.86
C ALA A 132 -4.97 28.24 -4.70
N GLY A 133 -3.80 27.66 -4.98
CA GLY A 133 -2.76 27.48 -3.98
C GLY A 133 -2.46 28.82 -3.31
N PRO A 134 -2.07 28.83 -2.03
CA PRO A 134 -1.82 30.06 -1.30
C PRO A 134 -0.82 30.92 -2.08
N LYS A 135 -1.18 32.19 -2.33
CA LYS A 135 -0.30 33.14 -3.03
C LYS A 135 1.03 33.19 -2.29
N ARG A 136 2.10 32.75 -2.95
CA ARG A 136 3.47 32.72 -2.42
C ARG A 136 3.89 34.16 -2.15
N LYS A 137 3.70 34.65 -0.92
CA LYS A 137 4.15 35.99 -0.50
C LYS A 137 5.65 36.03 -0.67
N SER A 138 6.12 36.83 -1.64
CA SER A 138 7.54 36.99 -1.94
C SER A 138 8.31 37.37 -0.69
N GLN A 139 9.10 36.43 -0.17
CA GLN A 139 10.02 36.65 0.96
C GLN A 139 11.34 37.29 0.51
N TRP A 140 11.43 37.76 -0.74
CA TRP A 140 12.66 38.27 -1.34
C TRP A 140 13.32 39.38 -0.51
N TRP A 141 12.52 40.26 0.11
CA TRP A 141 13.04 41.31 0.97
C TRP A 141 13.75 40.77 2.21
N LYS A 142 13.29 39.65 2.81
CA LYS A 142 13.98 39.02 3.94
C LYS A 142 15.30 38.43 3.50
N THR A 143 15.33 37.81 2.32
CA THR A 143 16.55 37.26 1.74
C THR A 143 17.57 38.37 1.43
N ALA A 144 17.11 39.49 0.87
CA ALA A 144 17.93 40.66 0.62
C ALA A 144 18.49 41.26 1.92
N LEU A 145 17.70 41.32 3.00
CA LEU A 145 18.14 41.84 4.29
C LEU A 145 19.17 40.91 4.97
N LEU A 146 18.95 39.59 4.91
CA LEU A 146 19.87 38.57 5.43
C LEU A 146 21.24 38.60 4.76
N ILE A 147 21.31 38.90 3.47
CA ILE A 147 22.56 38.96 2.71
C ILE A 147 23.18 40.37 2.77
N GLY A 148 22.38 41.41 2.71
CA GLY A 148 22.85 42.80 2.68
C GLY A 148 23.51 43.24 3.98
N LEU A 149 22.94 42.87 5.13
CA LEU A 149 23.45 43.27 6.45
C LEU A 149 24.93 42.84 6.69
N PRO A 150 25.34 41.57 6.48
CA PRO A 150 26.73 41.18 6.68
C PRO A 150 27.68 41.82 5.67
N LEU A 151 27.26 42.05 4.42
CA LEU A 151 28.09 42.72 3.41
C LEU A 151 28.37 44.18 3.79
N VAL A 152 27.36 44.90 4.29
CA VAL A 152 27.52 46.27 4.78
C VAL A 152 28.44 46.29 5.99
N ALA A 153 28.26 45.40 6.96
CA ALA A 153 29.12 45.31 8.14
C ALA A 153 30.59 44.97 7.78
N MET A 154 30.81 44.08 6.82
CA MET A 154 32.15 43.75 6.36
C MET A 154 32.79 44.94 5.62
N GLY A 155 32.01 45.63 4.79
CA GLY A 155 32.46 46.83 4.09
C GLY A 155 32.83 47.98 5.03
N THR A 156 32.08 48.19 6.11
CA THR A 156 32.39 49.24 7.11
C THR A 156 33.66 48.92 7.89
N VAL A 157 33.86 47.67 8.31
CA VAL A 157 35.12 47.25 8.97
C VAL A 157 36.31 47.45 8.04
N TRP A 158 36.18 47.07 6.77
CA TRP A 158 37.24 47.22 5.79
C TRP A 158 37.56 48.70 5.50
N ALA A 159 36.55 49.55 5.38
CA ALA A 159 36.74 50.99 5.21
C ALA A 159 37.40 51.63 6.44
N LEU A 160 36.98 51.28 7.66
CA LEU A 160 37.61 51.77 8.89
C LEU A 160 39.08 51.36 8.99
N ALA A 161 39.41 50.14 8.60
CA ALA A 161 40.80 49.66 8.56
C ALA A 161 41.65 50.38 7.49
N TYR A 162 41.04 50.90 6.42
CA TYR A 162 41.74 51.63 5.38
C TYR A 162 42.06 53.09 5.78
N PHE A 163 41.23 53.70 6.62
CA PHE A 163 41.37 55.10 7.04
C PHE A 163 42.10 55.31 8.38
N LEU A 164 42.43 54.24 9.11
CA LEU A 164 43.26 54.24 10.32
C LEU A 164 44.71 53.88 9.98
#